data_AF-A0A8S1AE92-F1
#
_entry.id   AF-A0A8S1AE92-F1
#
_cell.length_a   1.000
_cell.length_b   1.000
_cell.length_c   1.000
_cell.angle_alpha   90.00
_cell.angle_beta   90.00
_cell.angle_gamma   90.00
#
_symmetry.space_group_name_H-M   'P 1'
#
loop_
_entity.id
_entity.type
_entity.pdbx_description
1 polymer ?
#
loop_
_entity_poly.entity_id
_entity_poly.type
_entity_poly.pdbx_seq_one_letter_code
_entity_poly.pdbx_strand_id
1 'polypeptide(L)'
;MFRHWRVSVKRRNPMATCPSSLFHTWETLLQEVEADVLGYNNAAQSLERLVATPLMDRTFHMKVQARKLFAHREGCEVILGKADDQLNMSREDYRGAFLNYCTNPNPATLATYYDSHNTYVQQLTATNAMLDQYHKHTLPTILQELEEILTDVTSAVSEAIWQEGEIITDKSNAQLRRYESLCAQARAVSSTADLAHLARTLLTAQPSMRPPKRTFLPPYPPEPDDPALDVPAEVMPPILKGEILFDRMGAQARVNYEQLRKDAQDLEMKIKQLQDSLDALSRHQTRGIESNLYSKVNEIQDDMSKNKYDYRATQLHLAAVRAQVSLYAIV
;
A
#
# COMPACT_ATOMS: atom_id res chain seq x y z
N MET A 1 12.46 -2.84 11.59
CA MET A 1 12.37 -3.87 10.54
C MET A 1 12.91 -3.39 9.18
N PHE A 2 12.40 -2.28 8.62
CA PHE A 2 12.69 -1.81 7.25
C PHE A 2 14.12 -1.31 6.99
N ARG A 3 14.77 -0.62 7.94
CA ARG A 3 16.22 -0.31 7.85
C ARG A 3 17.08 -1.57 7.86
N HIS A 4 16.61 -2.64 8.51
CA HIS A 4 17.34 -3.91 8.64
C HIS A 4 17.34 -4.72 7.33
N TRP A 5 16.25 -4.65 6.55
CA TRP A 5 16.19 -5.25 5.21
C TRP A 5 17.11 -4.54 4.22
N ARG A 6 17.05 -3.20 4.15
CA ARG A 6 17.92 -2.40 3.28
C ARG A 6 19.41 -2.62 3.59
N VAL A 7 19.77 -2.70 4.87
CA VAL A 7 21.14 -3.01 5.31
C VAL A 7 21.51 -4.47 5.02
N SER A 8 20.60 -5.43 5.18
CA SER A 8 20.87 -6.85 4.90
C SER A 8 21.05 -7.15 3.42
N VAL A 9 20.28 -6.53 2.53
CA VAL A 9 20.43 -6.69 1.07
C VAL A 9 21.73 -6.03 0.59
N LYS A 10 22.03 -4.82 1.07
CA LYS A 10 23.23 -4.06 0.67
C LYS A 10 24.53 -4.65 1.23
N ARG A 11 24.50 -5.32 2.40
CA ARG A 11 25.69 -5.98 2.99
C ARG A 11 26.01 -7.34 2.38
N ARG A 12 25.04 -8.05 1.76
CA ARG A 12 25.25 -9.42 1.29
C ARG A 12 25.96 -9.53 -0.06
N ASN A 13 26.03 -8.46 -0.87
CA ASN A 13 26.82 -8.53 -2.11
C ASN A 13 27.18 -7.14 -2.70
N PRO A 14 28.45 -6.69 -2.61
CA PRO A 14 28.89 -5.45 -3.25
C PRO A 14 28.89 -5.51 -4.80
N MET A 15 28.67 -6.70 -5.40
CA MET A 15 28.44 -6.91 -6.84
C MET A 15 26.95 -6.90 -7.24
N ALA A 16 26.02 -6.72 -6.31
CA ALA A 16 24.58 -6.74 -6.58
C ALA A 16 24.00 -5.34 -6.87
N THR A 17 24.55 -4.63 -7.84
CA THR A 17 23.95 -3.44 -8.47
C THR A 17 22.85 -3.80 -9.48
N CYS A 18 22.32 -5.02 -9.44
CA CYS A 18 21.26 -5.46 -10.34
C CYS A 18 19.89 -5.11 -9.74
N PRO A 19 19.09 -4.23 -10.37
CA PRO A 19 17.76 -3.91 -9.87
C PRO A 19 16.87 -5.16 -9.94
N SER A 20 16.34 -5.58 -8.79
CA SER A 20 15.37 -6.68 -8.70
C SER A 20 13.95 -6.14 -8.85
N SER A 21 13.11 -6.86 -9.60
CA SER A 21 11.68 -6.55 -9.73
C SER A 21 10.96 -6.50 -8.37
N LEU A 22 11.39 -7.32 -7.41
CA LEU A 22 10.90 -7.28 -6.03
C LEU A 22 11.26 -5.98 -5.31
N PHE A 23 12.51 -5.52 -5.48
CA PHE A 23 12.97 -4.26 -4.88
C PHE A 23 12.20 -3.07 -5.45
N HIS A 24 12.00 -3.05 -6.78
CA HIS A 24 11.21 -2.01 -7.42
C HIS A 24 9.75 -2.00 -6.95
N THR A 25 9.10 -3.17 -6.88
CA THR A 25 7.72 -3.29 -6.35
C THR A 25 7.62 -2.80 -4.91
N TRP A 26 8.63 -3.09 -4.09
CA TRP A 26 8.70 -2.60 -2.73
C TRP A 26 8.82 -1.07 -2.67
N GLU A 27 9.63 -0.45 -3.53
CA GLU A 27 9.70 1.02 -3.61
C GLU A 27 8.38 1.63 -4.05
N THR A 28 7.67 1.02 -5.02
CA THR A 28 6.32 1.45 -5.42
C THR A 28 5.36 1.41 -4.24
N LEU A 29 5.36 0.35 -3.43
CA LEU A 29 4.51 0.26 -2.23
C LEU A 29 4.74 1.44 -1.28
N LEU A 30 6.00 1.84 -1.05
CA LEU A 30 6.31 2.98 -0.19
C LEU A 30 5.79 4.30 -0.79
N GLN A 31 5.92 4.47 -2.11
CA GLN A 31 5.38 5.64 -2.82
C GLN A 31 3.86 5.70 -2.73
N GLU A 32 3.16 4.56 -2.82
CA GLU A 32 1.70 4.51 -2.67
C GLU A 32 1.23 4.91 -1.27
N VAL A 33 1.97 4.50 -0.23
CA VAL A 33 1.69 4.93 1.16
C VAL A 33 1.90 6.45 1.31
N GLU A 34 2.95 7.02 0.70
CA GLU A 34 3.16 8.47 0.69
C GLU A 34 2.04 9.20 -0.07
N ALA A 35 1.62 8.65 -1.22
CA ALA A 35 0.51 9.19 -2.01
C ALA A 35 -0.83 9.14 -1.26
N ASP A 36 -1.05 8.14 -0.40
CA ASP A 36 -2.24 8.07 0.45
C ASP A 36 -2.29 9.23 1.44
N VAL A 37 -1.17 9.54 2.11
CA VAL A 37 -1.09 10.69 3.03
C VAL A 37 -1.46 11.99 2.31
N LEU A 38 -0.92 12.19 1.10
CA LEU A 38 -1.27 13.36 0.27
C LEU A 38 -2.76 13.35 -0.12
N GLY A 39 -3.31 12.19 -0.48
CA GLY A 39 -4.73 12.03 -0.79
C GLY A 39 -5.64 12.39 0.38
N TYR A 40 -5.31 11.96 1.60
CA TYR A 40 -6.07 12.34 2.80
C TYR A 40 -5.99 13.84 3.08
N ASN A 41 -4.81 14.45 2.93
CA ASN A 41 -4.64 15.89 3.14
C ASN A 41 -5.45 16.71 2.12
N ASN A 42 -5.42 16.32 0.84
CA ASN A 42 -6.19 16.98 -0.22
C ASN A 42 -7.70 16.85 0.01
N ALA A 43 -8.17 15.67 0.44
CA ALA A 43 -9.57 15.47 0.80
C ALA A 43 -9.98 16.34 1.99
N ALA A 44 -9.16 16.40 3.05
CA ALA A 44 -9.42 17.24 4.21
C ALA A 44 -9.52 18.73 3.85
N GLN A 45 -8.58 19.25 3.06
CA GLN A 45 -8.63 20.64 2.57
C GLN A 45 -9.85 20.91 1.69
N SER A 46 -10.25 19.94 0.88
CA SER A 46 -11.45 20.07 0.03
C SER A 46 -12.72 20.09 0.88
N LEU A 47 -12.83 19.22 1.87
CA LEU A 47 -13.96 19.22 2.82
C LEU A 47 -14.04 20.53 3.59
N GLU A 48 -12.92 21.07 4.07
CA GLU A 48 -12.89 22.35 4.76
C GLU A 48 -13.42 23.48 3.86
N ARG A 49 -12.84 23.62 2.66
CA ARG A 49 -13.12 24.73 1.74
C ARG A 49 -14.49 24.65 1.07
N LEU A 50 -14.91 23.45 0.68
CA LEU A 50 -16.11 23.25 -0.14
C LEU A 50 -17.34 22.91 0.69
N VAL A 51 -17.16 22.24 1.83
CA VAL A 51 -18.28 21.73 2.65
C VAL A 51 -18.41 22.52 3.94
N ALA A 52 -17.38 22.52 4.79
CA ALA A 52 -17.49 23.04 6.15
C ALA A 52 -17.69 24.57 6.19
N THR A 53 -16.83 25.34 5.53
CA THR A 53 -16.94 26.80 5.53
C THR A 53 -18.26 27.28 4.89
N PRO A 54 -18.65 26.84 3.68
CA PRO A 54 -19.89 27.30 3.07
C PRO A 54 -21.15 26.90 3.86
N LEU A 55 -21.16 25.70 4.44
CA LEU A 55 -22.28 25.26 5.28
C LEU A 55 -22.40 26.12 6.54
N MET A 56 -21.28 26.43 7.18
CA MET A 56 -21.26 27.30 8.36
C MET A 56 -21.80 28.69 8.04
N ASP A 57 -21.33 29.31 6.95
CA ASP A 57 -21.75 30.65 6.55
C ASP A 57 -23.25 30.70 6.20
N ARG A 58 -23.73 29.74 5.39
CA ARG A 58 -25.14 29.66 4.97
C ARG A 58 -26.06 29.44 6.17
N THR A 59 -25.77 28.47 7.02
CA THR A 59 -26.61 28.13 8.18
C THR A 59 -26.58 29.22 9.25
N PHE A 60 -25.44 29.91 9.42
CA PHE A 60 -25.34 31.04 10.34
C PHE A 60 -26.26 32.19 9.91
N HIS A 61 -26.24 32.56 8.63
CA HIS A 61 -27.13 33.59 8.08
C HIS A 61 -28.61 33.23 8.28
N MET A 62 -29.01 32.00 7.96
CA MET A 62 -30.39 31.51 8.12
C MET A 62 -30.84 31.54 9.59
N LYS A 63 -29.95 31.17 10.52
CA LYS A 63 -30.19 31.28 11.97
C LYS A 63 -30.46 32.73 12.40
N VAL A 64 -29.73 33.70 11.83
CA VAL A 64 -29.95 35.12 12.12
C VAL A 64 -31.30 35.58 11.57
N GLN A 65 -31.69 35.15 10.36
CA GLN A 65 -33.01 35.46 9.78
C GLN A 65 -34.14 34.88 10.63
N ALA A 66 -34.07 33.60 11.00
CA ALA A 66 -35.09 32.97 11.84
C ALA A 66 -35.27 33.69 13.19
N ARG A 67 -34.18 34.12 13.82
CA ARG A 67 -34.23 34.92 15.06
C ARG A 67 -34.99 36.23 14.89
N LYS A 68 -34.81 36.91 13.76
CA LYS A 68 -35.55 38.16 13.46
C LYS A 68 -37.04 37.88 13.29
N LEU A 69 -37.42 36.80 12.61
CA LEU A 69 -38.83 36.42 12.46
C LEU A 69 -39.50 36.14 13.79
N PHE A 70 -38.83 35.41 14.70
CA PHE A 70 -39.37 35.17 16.03
C PHE A 70 -39.55 36.48 16.82
N ALA A 71 -38.58 37.40 16.74
CA ALA A 71 -38.70 38.72 17.35
C ALA A 71 -39.84 39.56 16.75
N HIS A 72 -40.07 39.48 15.44
CA HIS A 72 -41.20 40.16 14.79
C HIS A 72 -42.54 39.59 15.24
N ARG A 73 -42.65 38.26 15.35
CA ARG A 73 -43.85 37.58 15.86
C ARG A 73 -44.16 38.02 17.29
N GLU A 74 -43.16 37.95 18.17
CA GLU A 74 -43.30 38.41 19.56
C GLU A 74 -43.69 39.90 19.63
N GLY A 75 -43.11 40.74 18.78
CA GLY A 75 -43.48 42.15 18.66
C GLY A 75 -44.96 42.35 18.27
N CYS A 76 -45.48 41.55 17.34
CA CYS A 76 -46.90 41.56 16.98
C CYS A 76 -47.79 41.14 18.16
N GLU A 77 -47.40 40.09 18.89
CA GLU A 77 -48.14 39.61 20.07
C GLU A 77 -48.18 40.65 21.19
N VAL A 78 -47.09 41.39 21.41
CA VAL A 78 -47.06 42.52 22.36
C VAL A 78 -47.99 43.65 21.93
N ILE A 79 -48.04 43.98 20.63
CA ILE A 79 -48.96 45.01 20.11
C ILE A 79 -50.42 44.59 20.33
N LEU A 80 -50.75 43.33 20.04
CA LEU A 80 -52.10 42.79 20.27
C LEU A 80 -52.46 42.77 21.76
N GLY A 81 -51.53 42.37 22.63
CA GLY A 81 -51.74 42.40 24.08
C GLY A 81 -52.07 43.80 24.59
N LYS A 82 -51.34 44.83 24.13
CA LYS A 82 -51.64 46.22 24.49
C LYS A 82 -53.01 46.69 24.00
N ALA A 83 -53.41 46.27 22.80
CA ALA A 83 -54.73 46.59 22.26
C ALA A 83 -55.86 45.92 23.07
N ASP A 84 -55.63 44.69 23.54
CA ASP A 84 -56.56 43.96 24.42
C ASP A 84 -56.67 44.61 25.80
N ASP A 85 -55.55 45.00 26.41
CA ASP A 85 -55.53 45.74 27.68
C ASP A 85 -56.35 47.04 27.59
N GLN A 86 -56.17 47.79 26.50
CA GLN A 86 -56.89 49.05 26.28
C GLN A 86 -58.38 48.84 26.03
N LEU A 87 -58.74 47.75 25.34
CA LEU A 87 -60.14 47.33 25.19
C LEU A 87 -60.77 47.02 26.54
N ASN A 88 -60.09 46.22 27.37
CA ASN A 88 -60.55 45.86 28.71
C ASN A 88 -60.75 47.10 29.59
N MET A 89 -59.82 48.04 29.56
CA MET A 89 -59.94 49.31 30.28
C MET A 89 -61.17 50.11 29.81
N SER A 90 -61.35 50.30 28.50
CA SER A 90 -62.50 51.05 27.96
C SER A 90 -63.85 50.39 28.29
N ARG A 91 -63.89 49.07 28.42
CA ARG A 91 -65.07 48.32 28.85
C ARG A 91 -65.42 48.58 30.30
N GLU A 92 -64.42 48.60 31.19
CA GLU A 92 -64.63 48.90 32.61
C GLU A 92 -65.06 50.36 32.81
N ASP A 93 -64.48 51.31 32.07
CA ASP A 93 -64.89 52.71 32.09
C ASP A 93 -66.36 52.88 31.64
N TYR A 94 -66.74 52.20 30.54
CA TYR A 94 -68.12 52.19 30.07
C TYR A 94 -69.09 51.60 31.11
N ARG A 95 -68.73 50.48 31.72
CA ARG A 95 -69.51 49.87 32.81
C ARG A 95 -69.65 50.81 34.01
N GLY A 96 -68.56 51.48 34.39
CA GLY A 96 -68.54 52.45 35.47
C GLY A 96 -69.46 53.65 35.20
N ALA A 97 -69.39 54.21 33.98
CA ALA A 97 -70.24 55.32 33.56
C ALA A 97 -71.73 54.93 33.54
N PHE A 98 -72.06 53.71 33.10
CA PHE A 98 -73.42 53.18 33.15
C PHE A 98 -73.96 53.13 34.59
N LEU A 99 -73.19 52.53 35.51
CA LEU A 99 -73.59 52.43 36.92
C LEU A 99 -73.76 53.80 37.57
N ASN A 100 -72.87 54.76 37.26
CA ASN A 100 -72.96 56.13 37.76
C ASN A 100 -74.21 56.88 37.23
N TYR A 101 -74.58 56.68 35.97
CA TYR A 101 -75.82 57.23 35.43
C TYR A 101 -77.06 56.63 36.12
N CYS A 102 -77.07 55.32 36.40
CA CYS A 102 -78.17 54.66 37.12
C CYS A 102 -78.36 55.20 38.54
N THR A 103 -77.28 55.57 39.23
CA THR A 103 -77.34 56.09 40.60
C THR A 103 -77.60 57.60 40.67
N ASN A 104 -77.16 58.37 39.66
CA ASN A 104 -77.35 59.83 39.61
C ASN A 104 -77.73 60.31 38.18
N PRO A 105 -79.02 60.19 37.80
CA PRO A 105 -79.46 60.53 36.45
C PRO A 105 -79.49 62.05 36.24
N ASN A 106 -78.59 62.56 35.40
CA ASN A 106 -78.58 63.95 34.95
C ASN A 106 -77.93 64.08 33.56
N PRO A 107 -78.07 65.22 32.87
CA PRO A 107 -77.54 65.38 31.51
C PRO A 107 -76.03 65.17 31.38
N ALA A 108 -75.24 65.50 32.41
CA ALA A 108 -73.79 65.32 32.37
C ALA A 108 -73.40 63.84 32.49
N THR A 109 -74.01 63.09 33.42
CA THR A 109 -73.75 61.65 33.58
C THR A 109 -74.21 60.84 32.37
N LEU A 110 -75.28 61.28 31.68
CA LEU A 110 -75.72 60.69 30.42
C LEU A 110 -74.71 60.91 29.28
N ALA A 111 -74.15 62.12 29.17
CA ALA A 111 -73.13 62.42 28.16
C ALA A 111 -71.87 61.56 28.36
N THR A 112 -71.36 61.46 29.60
CA THR A 112 -70.21 60.58 29.91
C THR A 112 -70.49 59.11 29.59
N TYR A 113 -71.71 58.63 29.83
CA TYR A 113 -72.12 57.27 29.44
C TYR A 113 -72.07 57.06 27.92
N TYR A 114 -72.58 58.01 27.13
CA TYR A 114 -72.50 57.92 25.67
C TYR A 114 -71.06 58.02 25.14
N ASP A 115 -70.23 58.88 25.72
CA ASP A 115 -68.83 59.02 25.30
C ASP A 115 -68.01 57.76 25.60
N SER A 116 -68.18 57.18 26.79
CA SER A 116 -67.52 55.92 27.17
C SER A 116 -68.02 54.73 26.35
N HIS A 117 -69.33 54.67 26.05
CA HIS A 117 -69.88 53.69 25.10
C HIS A 117 -69.18 53.78 23.74
N ASN A 118 -69.13 54.98 23.17
CA ASN A 118 -68.55 55.20 21.84
C ASN A 118 -67.07 54.84 21.82
N THR A 119 -66.34 55.19 22.88
CA THR A 119 -64.93 54.83 23.05
C THR A 119 -64.75 53.31 23.11
N TYR A 120 -65.56 52.61 23.90
CA TYR A 120 -65.51 51.15 23.98
C TYR A 120 -65.81 50.49 22.64
N VAL A 121 -66.86 50.92 21.93
CA VAL A 121 -67.21 50.36 20.61
C VAL A 121 -66.12 50.61 19.57
N GLN A 122 -65.48 51.78 19.60
CA GLN A 122 -64.33 52.09 18.73
C GLN A 122 -63.17 51.14 19.01
N GLN A 123 -62.79 50.94 20.28
CA GLN A 123 -61.70 50.02 20.63
C GLN A 123 -62.03 48.56 20.38
N LEU A 124 -63.27 48.14 20.61
CA LEU A 124 -63.72 46.79 20.26
C LEU A 124 -63.55 46.53 18.76
N THR A 125 -63.97 47.49 17.94
CA THR A 125 -63.86 47.41 16.48
C THR A 125 -62.40 47.39 16.03
N ALA A 126 -61.56 48.26 16.62
CA ALA A 126 -60.13 48.32 16.30
C ALA A 126 -59.39 47.04 16.69
N THR A 127 -59.56 46.54 17.91
CA THR A 127 -58.91 45.31 18.39
C THR A 127 -59.36 44.10 17.57
N ASN A 128 -60.64 43.97 17.24
CA ASN A 128 -61.13 42.90 16.37
C ASN A 128 -60.51 42.97 14.96
N ALA A 129 -60.39 44.16 14.38
CA ALA A 129 -59.75 44.34 13.08
C ALA A 129 -58.25 43.98 13.12
N MET A 130 -57.55 44.32 14.22
CA MET A 130 -56.15 43.93 14.42
C MET A 130 -55.97 42.42 14.53
N LEU A 131 -56.84 41.74 15.30
CA LEU A 131 -56.84 40.29 15.41
C LEU A 131 -57.10 39.61 14.07
N ASP A 132 -58.09 40.09 13.33
CA ASP A 132 -58.40 39.60 11.99
C ASP A 132 -57.20 39.75 11.03
N GLN A 133 -56.58 40.94 10.99
CA GLN A 133 -55.40 41.18 10.17
C GLN A 133 -54.23 40.26 10.55
N TYR A 134 -53.98 40.10 11.86
CA TYR A 134 -52.88 39.26 12.34
C TYR A 134 -53.09 37.79 11.96
N HIS A 135 -54.26 37.23 12.25
CA HIS A 135 -54.50 35.80 12.05
C HIS A 135 -54.75 35.42 10.59
N LYS A 136 -55.36 36.31 9.79
CA LYS A 136 -55.65 36.03 8.37
C LYS A 136 -54.46 36.30 7.45
N HIS A 137 -53.57 37.22 7.81
CA HIS A 137 -52.52 37.69 6.91
C HIS A 137 -51.13 37.69 7.54
N THR A 138 -50.92 38.41 8.64
CA THR A 138 -49.56 38.62 9.18
C THR A 138 -48.89 37.34 9.65
N LEU A 139 -49.58 36.55 10.48
CA LEU A 139 -49.04 35.29 11.01
C LEU A 139 -48.79 34.26 9.89
N PRO A 140 -49.72 34.03 8.95
CA PRO A 140 -49.45 33.19 7.77
C PRO A 140 -48.20 33.60 6.99
N THR A 141 -47.97 34.90 6.77
CA THR A 141 -46.76 35.37 6.06
C THR A 141 -45.49 35.08 6.85
N ILE A 142 -45.48 35.33 8.18
CA ILE A 142 -44.33 35.00 9.04
C ILE A 142 -44.03 33.49 9.00
N LEU A 143 -45.07 32.64 9.01
CA LEU A 143 -44.91 31.19 8.94
C LEU A 143 -44.38 30.72 7.58
N GLN A 144 -44.82 31.36 6.49
CA GLN A 144 -44.29 31.10 5.15
C GLN A 144 -42.81 31.47 5.04
N GLU A 145 -42.41 32.64 5.54
CA GLU A 145 -40.99 33.04 5.57
C GLU A 145 -40.14 32.05 6.41
N LEU A 146 -40.71 31.50 7.49
CA LEU A 146 -40.04 30.47 8.28
C LEU A 146 -39.91 29.14 7.52
N GLU A 147 -40.94 28.74 6.77
CA GLU A 147 -40.91 27.54 5.92
C GLU A 147 -39.83 27.66 4.82
N GLU A 148 -39.71 28.84 4.20
CA GLU A 148 -38.67 29.13 3.21
C GLU A 148 -37.26 28.97 3.83
N ILE A 149 -37.02 29.52 5.03
CA ILE A 149 -35.75 29.36 5.74
C ILE A 149 -35.48 27.87 6.04
N LEU A 150 -36.48 27.12 6.49
CA LEU A 150 -36.32 25.69 6.79
C LEU A 150 -35.99 24.87 5.53
N THR A 151 -36.62 25.22 4.40
CA THR A 151 -36.35 24.61 3.10
C THR A 151 -34.91 24.88 2.66
N ASP A 152 -34.44 26.13 2.82
CA ASP A 152 -33.07 26.52 2.48
C ASP A 152 -32.02 25.82 3.36
N VAL A 153 -32.28 25.70 4.67
CA VAL A 153 -31.40 24.94 5.59
C VAL A 153 -31.32 23.49 5.16
N THR A 154 -32.46 22.87 4.85
CA THR A 154 -32.54 21.48 4.41
C THR A 154 -31.75 21.26 3.11
N SER A 155 -31.90 22.17 2.15
CA SER A 155 -31.15 22.16 0.90
C SER A 155 -29.64 22.29 1.13
N ALA A 156 -29.21 23.26 1.95
CA ALA A 156 -27.80 23.49 2.24
C ALA A 156 -27.13 22.28 2.92
N VAL A 157 -27.82 21.64 3.87
CA VAL A 157 -27.32 20.43 4.56
C VAL A 157 -27.27 19.24 3.59
N SER A 158 -28.31 19.04 2.78
CA SER A 158 -28.33 17.95 1.79
C SER A 158 -27.22 18.10 0.75
N GLU A 159 -26.98 19.32 0.28
CA GLU A 159 -25.89 19.63 -0.66
C GLU A 159 -24.53 19.33 -0.03
N ALA A 160 -24.31 19.74 1.22
CA ALA A 160 -23.07 19.47 1.95
C ALA A 160 -22.78 17.96 2.11
N ILE A 161 -23.79 17.17 2.49
CA ILE A 161 -23.67 15.71 2.60
C ILE A 161 -23.33 15.07 1.25
N TRP A 162 -24.00 15.52 0.18
CA TRP A 162 -23.71 15.03 -1.16
C TRP A 162 -22.28 15.35 -1.61
N GLN A 163 -21.83 16.60 -1.42
CA GLN A 163 -20.47 17.02 -1.76
C GLN A 163 -19.39 16.27 -0.96
N GLU A 164 -19.62 16.02 0.32
CA GLU A 164 -18.73 15.17 1.13
C GLU A 164 -18.61 13.76 0.53
N GLY A 165 -19.75 13.17 0.14
CA GLY A 165 -19.80 11.86 -0.51
C GLY A 165 -18.98 11.81 -1.79
N GLU A 166 -19.07 12.82 -2.66
CA GLU A 166 -18.29 12.92 -3.90
C GLU A 166 -16.78 13.01 -3.62
N ILE A 167 -16.36 13.89 -2.71
CA ILE A 167 -14.93 14.09 -2.37
C ILE A 167 -14.30 12.78 -1.85
N ILE A 168 -15.01 12.08 -0.96
CA ILE A 168 -14.52 10.82 -0.37
C ILE A 168 -14.52 9.70 -1.42
N THR A 169 -15.54 9.64 -2.27
CA THR A 169 -15.64 8.67 -3.37
C THR A 169 -14.48 8.83 -4.35
N ASP A 170 -14.19 10.05 -4.79
CA ASP A 170 -13.11 10.34 -5.72
C ASP A 170 -11.74 9.96 -5.16
N LYS A 171 -11.47 10.34 -3.90
CA LYS A 171 -10.24 9.93 -3.19
C LYS A 171 -10.11 8.42 -3.12
N SER A 172 -11.20 7.73 -2.78
CA SER A 172 -11.20 6.27 -2.60
C SER A 172 -11.01 5.54 -3.93
N ASN A 173 -11.64 6.01 -5.01
CA ASN A 173 -11.48 5.45 -6.35
C ASN A 173 -10.07 5.67 -6.91
N ALA A 174 -9.45 6.83 -6.62
CA ALA A 174 -8.05 7.07 -6.97
C ALA A 174 -7.12 6.12 -6.21
N GLN A 175 -7.35 5.93 -4.91
CA GLN A 175 -6.58 5.00 -4.08
C GLN A 175 -6.73 3.55 -4.59
N LEU A 176 -7.96 3.08 -4.80
CA LEU A 176 -8.25 1.74 -5.31
C LEU A 176 -7.45 1.43 -6.57
N ARG A 177 -7.52 2.28 -7.59
CA ARG A 177 -6.83 2.10 -8.88
C ARG A 177 -5.31 1.97 -8.72
N ARG A 178 -4.70 2.75 -7.83
CA ARG A 178 -3.26 2.67 -7.58
C ARG A 178 -2.87 1.33 -6.93
N TYR A 179 -3.64 0.89 -5.93
CA TYR A 179 -3.38 -0.39 -5.27
C TYR A 179 -3.68 -1.60 -6.15
N GLU A 180 -4.64 -1.52 -7.07
CA GLU A 180 -4.85 -2.55 -8.09
C GLU A 180 -3.62 -2.71 -8.99
N SER A 181 -3.04 -1.58 -9.44
CA SER A 181 -1.79 -1.56 -10.21
C SER A 181 -0.61 -2.15 -9.41
N LEU A 182 -0.45 -1.76 -8.15
CA LEU A 182 0.58 -2.32 -7.27
C LEU A 182 0.39 -3.83 -7.06
N CYS A 183 -0.84 -4.30 -6.88
CA CYS A 183 -1.14 -5.73 -6.77
C CYS A 183 -0.79 -6.48 -8.06
N ALA A 184 -1.05 -5.90 -9.23
CA ALA A 184 -0.65 -6.48 -10.51
C ALA A 184 0.89 -6.54 -10.64
N GLN A 185 1.59 -5.47 -10.27
CA GLN A 185 3.06 -5.42 -10.25
C GLN A 185 3.65 -6.50 -9.33
N ALA A 186 3.10 -6.66 -8.12
CA ALA A 186 3.54 -7.67 -7.17
C ALA A 186 3.38 -9.09 -7.69
N ARG A 187 2.28 -9.38 -8.41
CA ARG A 187 2.08 -10.69 -9.06
C ARG A 187 3.03 -10.93 -10.23
N ALA A 188 3.52 -9.87 -10.87
CA ALA A 188 4.45 -9.95 -11.99
C ALA A 188 5.92 -10.12 -11.56
N VAL A 189 6.23 -10.02 -10.26
CA VAL A 189 7.59 -10.24 -9.73
C VAL A 189 8.05 -11.66 -10.07
N SER A 190 9.22 -11.77 -10.71
CA SER A 190 9.74 -13.03 -11.22
C SER A 190 11.21 -13.23 -10.88
N SER A 191 11.47 -14.23 -10.05
CA SER A 191 12.84 -14.61 -9.66
C SER A 191 13.64 -15.15 -10.84
N THR A 192 13.00 -15.84 -11.80
CA THR A 192 13.67 -16.36 -13.00
C THR A 192 14.07 -15.22 -13.94
N ALA A 193 13.22 -14.21 -14.12
CA ALA A 193 13.54 -13.02 -14.90
C ALA A 193 14.69 -12.21 -14.27
N ASP A 194 14.63 -12.01 -12.94
CA ASP A 194 15.68 -11.33 -12.17
C ASP A 194 17.04 -12.05 -12.28
N LEU A 195 17.05 -13.39 -12.12
CA LEU A 195 18.25 -14.22 -12.25
C LEU A 195 18.80 -14.19 -13.68
N ALA A 196 17.94 -14.25 -14.69
CA ALA A 196 18.37 -14.16 -16.09
C ALA A 196 19.00 -12.79 -16.39
N HIS A 197 18.45 -11.71 -15.83
CA HIS A 197 19.05 -10.38 -15.95
C HIS A 197 20.41 -10.31 -15.26
N LEU A 198 20.51 -10.80 -14.02
CA LEU A 198 21.78 -10.87 -13.29
C LEU A 198 22.84 -11.68 -14.05
N ALA A 199 22.49 -12.85 -14.56
CA ALA A 199 23.40 -13.71 -15.31
C ALA A 199 23.92 -13.01 -16.57
N ARG A 200 23.05 -12.31 -17.31
CA ARG A 200 23.47 -11.49 -18.46
C ARG A 200 24.47 -10.43 -18.04
N THR A 201 24.16 -9.66 -16.99
CA THR A 201 25.02 -8.59 -16.47
C THR A 201 26.40 -9.11 -16.06
N LEU A 202 26.45 -10.26 -15.36
CA LEU A 202 27.71 -10.88 -14.93
C LEU A 202 28.52 -11.43 -16.10
N LEU A 203 27.88 -12.10 -17.06
CA LEU A 203 28.55 -12.68 -18.22
C LEU A 203 29.06 -11.61 -19.20
N THR A 204 28.40 -10.46 -19.29
CA THR A 204 28.95 -9.29 -20.01
C THR A 204 30.15 -8.67 -19.32
N ALA A 205 30.20 -8.71 -17.98
CA ALA A 205 31.31 -8.14 -17.20
C ALA A 205 32.55 -9.05 -17.22
N GLN A 206 32.37 -10.36 -17.22
CA GLN A 206 33.44 -11.34 -17.36
C GLN A 206 33.02 -12.46 -18.32
N PRO A 207 33.42 -12.39 -19.61
CA PRO A 207 33.16 -13.48 -20.54
C PRO A 207 33.85 -14.76 -20.06
N SER A 208 33.13 -15.88 -20.13
CA SER A 208 33.64 -17.20 -19.78
C SER A 208 34.85 -17.54 -20.65
N MET A 209 36.06 -17.42 -20.09
CA MET A 209 37.26 -17.95 -20.71
C MET A 209 37.37 -19.43 -20.37
N ARG A 210 36.89 -20.30 -21.27
CA ARG A 210 37.23 -21.72 -21.19
C ARG A 210 38.72 -21.85 -21.50
N PRO A 211 39.56 -22.32 -20.57
CA PRO A 211 40.97 -22.54 -20.89
C PRO A 211 41.08 -23.61 -21.99
N PRO A 212 42.02 -23.47 -22.94
CA PRO A 212 42.24 -24.48 -23.96
C PRO A 212 42.66 -25.80 -23.32
N LYS A 213 42.28 -26.93 -23.93
CA LYS A 213 42.77 -28.25 -23.52
C LYS A 213 44.28 -28.32 -23.76
N ARG A 214 45.02 -28.93 -22.83
CA ARG A 214 46.46 -29.16 -22.98
C ARG A 214 46.71 -30.31 -23.96
N THR A 215 47.68 -30.15 -24.84
CA THR A 215 48.16 -31.19 -25.78
C THR A 215 49.44 -31.84 -25.25
N PHE A 216 49.71 -33.08 -25.67
CA PHE A 216 51.02 -33.70 -25.43
C PHE A 216 52.11 -32.91 -26.17
N LEU A 217 53.21 -32.60 -25.49
CA LEU A 217 54.37 -31.90 -26.05
C LEU A 217 55.58 -32.85 -25.97
N PRO A 218 56.07 -33.40 -27.10
CA PRO A 218 57.28 -34.19 -27.09
C PRO A 218 58.49 -33.31 -26.74
N PRO A 219 59.56 -33.87 -26.14
CA PRO A 219 60.76 -33.13 -25.78
C PRO A 219 61.60 -32.68 -26.99
N TYR A 220 61.22 -33.05 -28.22
CA TYR A 220 61.89 -32.65 -29.46
C TYR A 220 60.84 -32.20 -30.51
N PRO A 221 61.09 -31.12 -31.29
CA PRO A 221 62.31 -30.31 -31.33
C PRO A 221 62.53 -29.43 -30.08
N PRO A 222 63.79 -29.11 -29.73
CA PRO A 222 64.13 -28.27 -28.58
C PRO A 222 63.43 -26.92 -28.66
N GLU A 223 63.08 -26.37 -27.50
CA GLU A 223 62.56 -25.01 -27.43
C GLU A 223 63.68 -24.01 -27.78
N PRO A 224 63.36 -22.78 -28.23
CA PRO A 224 64.36 -21.82 -28.72
C PRO A 224 65.49 -21.48 -27.73
N ASP A 225 65.23 -21.65 -26.43
CA ASP A 225 66.15 -21.35 -25.33
C ASP A 225 66.94 -22.59 -24.84
N ASP A 226 66.67 -23.78 -25.39
CA ASP A 226 67.38 -24.99 -25.01
C ASP A 226 68.81 -25.00 -25.58
N PRO A 227 69.83 -25.42 -24.81
CA PRO A 227 71.19 -25.55 -25.29
C PRO A 227 71.26 -26.58 -26.43
N ALA A 228 72.12 -26.30 -27.43
CA ALA A 228 72.30 -27.18 -28.57
C ALA A 228 72.70 -28.60 -28.12
N LEU A 229 71.87 -29.58 -28.46
CA LEU A 229 72.11 -30.99 -28.19
C LEU A 229 73.16 -31.52 -29.18
N ASP A 230 74.39 -31.74 -28.72
CA ASP A 230 75.48 -32.34 -29.51
C ASP A 230 75.42 -33.88 -29.43
N VAL A 231 74.28 -34.45 -29.85
CA VAL A 231 74.05 -35.91 -29.87
C VAL A 231 73.80 -36.34 -31.32
N PRO A 232 74.59 -37.28 -31.88
CA PRO A 232 74.38 -37.78 -33.24
C PRO A 232 72.95 -38.34 -33.42
N ALA A 233 72.31 -38.06 -34.56
CA ALA A 233 70.94 -38.48 -34.85
C ALA A 233 70.73 -40.01 -34.73
N GLU A 234 71.78 -40.79 -34.94
CA GLU A 234 71.80 -42.26 -34.85
C GLU A 234 71.71 -42.79 -33.40
N VAL A 235 72.00 -41.95 -32.40
CA VAL A 235 71.99 -42.30 -30.97
C VAL A 235 70.77 -41.66 -30.26
N MET A 236 69.97 -40.87 -30.98
CA MET A 236 68.82 -40.17 -30.42
C MET A 236 67.70 -41.18 -30.07
N PRO A 237 67.10 -41.10 -28.87
CA PRO A 237 65.98 -41.96 -28.51
C PRO A 237 64.76 -41.68 -29.43
N PRO A 238 63.91 -42.69 -29.67
CA PRO A 238 62.72 -42.53 -30.51
C PRO A 238 61.76 -41.49 -29.91
N ILE A 239 61.16 -40.65 -30.76
CA ILE A 239 60.16 -39.67 -30.35
C ILE A 239 58.91 -40.41 -29.87
N LEU A 240 58.61 -40.24 -28.59
CA LEU A 240 57.44 -40.85 -27.95
C LEU A 240 56.17 -40.06 -28.26
N LYS A 241 55.04 -40.76 -28.27
CA LYS A 241 53.69 -40.19 -28.40
C LYS A 241 53.00 -40.16 -27.02
N GLY A 242 51.83 -39.54 -26.93
CA GLY A 242 50.99 -39.52 -25.72
C GLY A 242 50.33 -40.86 -25.38
N GLU A 243 51.13 -41.94 -25.33
CA GLU A 243 50.71 -43.33 -25.17
C GLU A 243 51.58 -44.01 -24.09
N ILE A 244 51.08 -45.12 -23.51
CA ILE A 244 51.80 -45.88 -22.49
C ILE A 244 52.73 -46.91 -23.14
N LEU A 245 53.98 -47.00 -22.67
CA LEU A 245 54.97 -47.97 -23.15
C LEU A 245 54.97 -49.25 -22.29
N PHE A 246 54.73 -50.42 -22.90
CA PHE A 246 54.61 -51.70 -22.18
C PHE A 246 55.86 -52.59 -22.22
N ASP A 247 56.74 -52.40 -23.21
CA ASP A 247 57.78 -53.36 -23.67
C ASP A 247 58.91 -53.65 -22.65
N ARG A 248 59.02 -52.88 -21.56
CA ARG A 248 60.01 -53.09 -20.48
C ARG A 248 59.45 -53.01 -19.04
N MET A 249 58.15 -52.72 -18.90
CA MET A 249 57.50 -52.42 -17.61
C MET A 249 56.30 -53.31 -17.33
N GLY A 250 56.12 -54.42 -18.05
CA GLY A 250 54.90 -55.23 -18.02
C GLY A 250 54.39 -55.63 -16.63
N ALA A 251 55.27 -55.95 -15.68
CA ALA A 251 54.88 -56.23 -14.30
C ALA A 251 54.40 -54.98 -13.55
N GLN A 252 55.12 -53.85 -13.66
CA GLN A 252 54.76 -52.59 -13.02
C GLN A 252 53.50 -51.95 -13.62
N ALA A 253 53.32 -52.06 -14.94
CA ALA A 253 52.15 -51.58 -15.65
C ALA A 253 50.87 -52.33 -15.20
N ARG A 254 50.98 -53.65 -14.97
CA ARG A 254 49.88 -54.45 -14.40
C ARG A 254 49.52 -54.01 -12.98
N VAL A 255 50.52 -53.81 -12.11
CA VAL A 255 50.30 -53.32 -10.74
C VAL A 255 49.65 -51.93 -10.74
N ASN A 256 50.13 -51.00 -11.56
CA ASN A 256 49.57 -49.65 -11.67
C ASN A 256 48.13 -49.69 -12.22
N TYR A 257 47.85 -50.55 -13.20
CA TYR A 257 46.49 -50.74 -13.74
C TYR A 257 45.53 -51.29 -12.69
N GLU A 258 45.93 -52.31 -11.94
CA GLU A 258 45.12 -52.90 -10.87
C GLU A 258 44.85 -51.89 -9.76
N GLN A 259 45.85 -51.07 -9.39
CA GLN A 259 45.69 -49.99 -8.42
C GLN A 259 44.71 -48.92 -8.91
N LEU A 260 44.86 -48.43 -10.16
CA LEU A 260 43.95 -47.45 -10.73
C LEU A 260 42.51 -47.98 -10.86
N ARG A 261 42.35 -49.27 -11.18
CA ARG A 261 41.04 -49.92 -11.23
C ARG A 261 40.39 -49.98 -9.85
N LYS A 262 41.17 -50.29 -8.82
CA LYS A 262 40.71 -50.27 -7.42
C LYS A 262 40.34 -48.85 -6.99
N ASP A 263 41.19 -47.86 -7.25
CA ASP A 263 40.94 -46.45 -6.92
C ASP A 263 39.66 -45.94 -7.61
N ALA A 264 39.42 -46.33 -8.87
CA ALA A 264 38.18 -46.00 -9.58
C ALA A 264 36.95 -46.60 -8.88
N GLN A 265 37.01 -47.87 -8.46
CA GLN A 265 35.92 -48.53 -7.72
C GLN A 265 35.66 -47.86 -6.37
N ASP A 266 36.72 -47.51 -5.64
CA ASP A 266 36.62 -46.83 -4.34
C ASP A 266 35.99 -45.43 -4.49
N LEU A 267 36.38 -44.68 -5.54
CA LEU A 267 35.78 -43.39 -5.87
C LEU A 267 34.30 -43.53 -6.29
N GLU A 268 33.94 -44.56 -7.05
CA GLU A 268 32.54 -44.85 -7.42
C GLU A 268 31.68 -45.17 -6.19
N MET A 269 32.19 -45.97 -5.26
CA MET A 269 31.53 -46.23 -3.98
C MET A 269 31.35 -44.95 -3.16
N LYS A 270 32.39 -44.10 -3.09
CA LYS A 270 32.32 -42.82 -2.39
C LYS A 270 31.29 -41.88 -3.01
N ILE A 271 31.22 -41.80 -4.34
CA ILE A 271 30.20 -41.02 -5.05
C ILE A 271 28.80 -41.48 -4.67
N LYS A 272 28.56 -42.80 -4.63
CA LYS A 272 27.26 -43.36 -4.22
C LYS A 272 26.91 -42.98 -2.78
N GLN A 273 27.85 -43.10 -1.86
CA GLN A 273 27.65 -42.69 -0.45
C GLN A 273 27.32 -41.19 -0.31
N LEU A 274 28.02 -40.33 -1.07
CA LEU A 274 27.76 -38.89 -1.08
C LEU A 274 26.37 -38.58 -1.65
N GLN A 275 25.93 -39.28 -2.70
CA GLN A 275 24.57 -39.16 -3.25
C GLN A 275 23.50 -39.56 -2.23
N ASP A 276 23.65 -40.72 -1.61
CA ASP A 276 22.69 -41.22 -0.60
C ASP A 276 22.59 -40.24 0.59
N SER A 277 23.74 -39.68 1.00
CA SER A 277 23.82 -38.65 2.04
C SER A 277 23.13 -37.34 1.63
N LEU A 278 23.34 -36.87 0.39
CA LEU A 278 22.66 -35.69 -0.14
C LEU A 278 21.14 -35.87 -0.21
N ASP A 279 20.67 -37.04 -0.62
CA ASP A 279 19.24 -37.35 -0.67
C ASP A 279 18.62 -37.37 0.73
N ALA A 280 19.34 -37.90 1.72
CA ALA A 280 18.93 -37.85 3.12
C ALA A 280 18.83 -36.40 3.62
N LEU A 281 19.87 -35.60 3.41
CA LEU A 281 19.89 -34.18 3.80
C LEU A 281 18.77 -33.38 3.13
N SER A 282 18.49 -33.62 1.84
CA SER A 282 17.39 -32.97 1.11
C SER A 282 16.02 -33.28 1.73
N ARG A 283 15.78 -34.53 2.15
CA ARG A 283 14.55 -34.91 2.85
C ARG A 283 14.45 -34.22 4.23
N HIS A 284 15.56 -34.14 4.97
CA HIS A 284 15.59 -33.42 6.25
C HIS A 284 15.36 -31.92 6.09
N GLN A 285 15.95 -31.31 5.06
CA GLN A 285 15.75 -29.90 4.74
C GLN A 285 14.28 -29.61 4.42
N THR A 286 13.66 -30.43 3.58
CA THR A 286 12.24 -30.28 3.19
C THR A 286 11.33 -30.30 4.42
N ARG A 287 11.49 -31.31 5.29
CA ARG A 287 10.75 -31.38 6.57
C ARG A 287 11.00 -30.19 7.47
N GLY A 288 12.25 -29.70 7.52
CA GLY A 288 12.62 -28.53 8.29
C GLY A 288 11.92 -27.26 7.80
N ILE A 289 11.80 -27.09 6.48
CA ILE A 289 11.07 -25.98 5.85
C ILE A 289 9.57 -26.09 6.18
N GLU A 290 8.96 -27.25 5.97
CA GLU A 290 7.55 -27.51 6.28
C GLU A 290 7.22 -27.25 7.76
N SER A 291 8.19 -27.50 8.65
CA SER A 291 8.08 -27.29 10.10
C SER A 291 8.52 -25.90 10.57
N ASN A 292 8.84 -24.97 9.66
CA ASN A 292 9.34 -23.62 9.98
C ASN A 292 10.61 -23.56 10.85
N LEU A 293 11.46 -24.59 10.83
CA LEU A 293 12.70 -24.69 11.63
C LEU A 293 13.91 -24.09 10.89
N TYR A 294 13.87 -22.79 10.59
CA TYR A 294 14.86 -22.15 9.71
C TYR A 294 16.31 -22.18 10.21
N SER A 295 16.55 -22.20 11.53
CA SER A 295 17.92 -22.36 12.08
C SER A 295 18.52 -23.71 11.69
N LYS A 296 17.73 -24.78 11.81
CA LYS A 296 18.14 -26.14 11.46
C LYS A 296 18.25 -26.34 9.95
N VAL A 297 17.39 -25.66 9.17
CA VAL A 297 17.49 -25.62 7.69
C VAL A 297 18.81 -25.00 7.25
N ASN A 298 19.28 -23.94 7.93
CA ASN A 298 20.56 -23.30 7.61
C ASN A 298 21.74 -24.22 7.94
N GLU A 299 21.74 -24.87 9.10
CA GLU A 299 22.78 -25.86 9.46
C GLU A 299 22.86 -26.99 8.41
N ILE A 300 21.70 -27.55 8.02
CA ILE A 300 21.62 -28.58 6.99
C ILE A 300 22.10 -28.04 5.63
N GLN A 301 21.83 -26.78 5.30
CA GLN A 301 22.26 -26.16 4.05
C GLN A 301 23.78 -26.05 3.94
N ASP A 302 24.47 -25.78 5.04
CA ASP A 302 25.94 -25.73 5.06
C ASP A 302 26.54 -27.13 4.82
N ASP A 303 25.99 -28.15 5.47
CA ASP A 303 26.40 -29.55 5.28
C ASP A 303 26.09 -30.05 3.87
N MET A 304 24.93 -29.70 3.31
CA MET A 304 24.58 -29.98 1.92
C MET A 304 25.55 -29.31 0.94
N SER A 305 26.01 -28.09 1.24
CA SER A 305 26.93 -27.36 0.37
C SER A 305 28.31 -28.01 0.34
N LYS A 306 28.84 -28.41 1.51
CA LYS A 306 30.10 -29.19 1.61
C LYS A 306 29.99 -30.52 0.89
N ASN A 307 28.91 -31.26 1.13
CA ASN A 307 28.69 -32.57 0.52
C ASN A 307 28.54 -32.48 -1.02
N LYS A 308 27.85 -31.45 -1.54
CA LYS A 308 27.79 -31.16 -2.99
C LYS A 308 29.18 -30.84 -3.57
N TYR A 309 30.02 -30.11 -2.83
CA TYR A 309 31.38 -29.82 -3.25
C TYR A 309 32.22 -31.11 -3.32
N ASP A 310 32.21 -31.92 -2.26
CA ASP A 310 32.96 -33.18 -2.19
C ASP A 310 32.50 -34.16 -3.27
N TYR A 311 31.19 -34.24 -3.53
CA TYR A 311 30.62 -35.01 -4.62
C TYR A 311 31.20 -34.60 -5.97
N ARG A 312 31.18 -33.31 -6.31
CA ARG A 312 31.73 -32.79 -7.58
C ARG A 312 33.24 -32.97 -7.68
N ALA A 313 33.98 -32.74 -6.59
CA ALA A 313 35.43 -32.97 -6.56
C ALA A 313 35.76 -34.44 -6.79
N THR A 314 35.02 -35.36 -6.15
CA THR A 314 35.18 -36.81 -6.34
C THR A 314 34.82 -37.23 -7.78
N GLN A 315 33.81 -36.62 -8.41
CA GLN A 315 33.49 -36.83 -9.82
C GLN A 315 34.62 -36.39 -10.76
N LEU A 316 35.25 -35.24 -10.49
CA LEU A 316 36.41 -34.77 -11.25
C LEU A 316 37.59 -35.74 -11.11
N HIS A 317 37.85 -36.23 -9.89
CA HIS A 317 38.91 -37.21 -9.62
C HIS A 317 38.64 -38.54 -10.33
N LEU A 318 37.41 -39.05 -10.24
CA LEU A 318 37.02 -40.28 -10.95
C LEU A 318 37.16 -40.13 -12.47
N ALA A 319 36.79 -38.98 -13.03
CA ALA A 319 36.98 -38.72 -14.46
C ALA A 319 38.46 -38.78 -14.86
N ALA A 320 39.36 -38.24 -14.03
CA ALA A 320 40.81 -38.33 -14.25
C ALA A 320 41.32 -39.78 -14.16
N VAL A 321 40.94 -40.53 -13.11
CA VAL A 321 41.36 -41.92 -12.92
C VAL A 321 40.82 -42.81 -14.05
N ARG A 322 39.55 -42.65 -14.46
CA ARG A 322 38.98 -43.40 -15.60
C ARG A 322 39.72 -43.12 -16.91
N ALA A 323 40.09 -41.85 -17.15
CA ALA A 323 40.91 -41.50 -18.31
C ALA A 323 42.29 -42.21 -18.24
N GLN A 324 42.93 -42.25 -17.07
CA GLN A 324 44.19 -42.98 -16.87
C GLN A 324 44.03 -44.50 -17.08
N VAL A 325 42.98 -45.12 -16.52
CA VAL A 325 42.66 -46.55 -16.73
C VAL A 325 42.48 -46.87 -18.21
N SER A 326 41.82 -45.99 -18.98
CA SER A 326 41.59 -46.20 -20.41
C SER A 326 42.87 -46.30 -21.23
N LEU A 327 43.95 -45.62 -20.83
CA LEU A 327 45.25 -45.70 -21.49
C LEU A 327 45.89 -47.08 -21.37
N TYR A 328 45.55 -47.83 -20.32
CA TYR A 328 46.03 -49.20 -20.10
C TYR A 328 45.14 -50.26 -20.76
N ALA A 329 43.90 -49.92 -21.12
CA ALA A 329 42.91 -50.84 -21.70
C ALA A 329 42.95 -50.91 -23.25
N ILE A 330 43.76 -50.08 -23.91
CA ILE A 330 43.89 -49.99 -25.38
C ILE A 330 44.98 -50.94 -25.93
N VAL A 331 45.57 -51.81 -25.10
CA VAL A 331 46.61 -52.79 -25.52
C VAL A 331 46.14 -54.22 -25.36
#